data_AF-A0A330M3B8-F1
#
_entry.id   AF-A0A330M3B8-F1
#
_cell.length_a   1.000
_cell.length_b   1.000
_cell.length_c   1.000
_cell.angle_alpha   90.00
_cell.angle_beta   90.00
_cell.angle_gamma   90.00
#
_symmetry.space_group_name_H-M   'P 1'
#
loop_
_entity.id
_entity.type
_entity.pdbx_description
1 polymer ?
#
loop_
_entity_poly.entity_id
_entity_poly.type
_entity_poly.pdbx_seq_one_letter_code
_entity_poly.pdbx_strand_id
1 'polypeptide(L)'
;MKWFLDFILGRNKKNNKRQGESSVSVGQDHYIELAERNSDIVEGIMFSPVFLIGTPVEALKADGLVVKNKSDIPGHLLDMSSGTWLPKVNDKYRLGGADLVGASDAYGAKRVEYIEYVCGIKGLFNSNINILEKAELIEGFTVKHPHLKYIQSALMKYYDNCPSIMEVLIWKVGCDRADVFIFRRHQEGFLRTLDGVNVKVEAALIKEGVLTYEGMVSVNYQQILALEGVGKKTAEKIMVEVALLKDCFGEASEHS
;
A
#
# COMPACT_ATOMS: atom_id res chain seq x y z
N MET A 1 -10.18 -10.27 14.05
CA MET A 1 -11.43 -9.47 14.06
C MET A 1 -11.32 -8.09 14.71
N LYS A 2 -10.42 -7.84 15.68
CA LYS A 2 -10.25 -6.50 16.32
C LYS A 2 -9.64 -5.43 15.39
N TRP A 3 -8.84 -5.85 14.41
CA TRP A 3 -8.06 -4.98 13.51
C TRP A 3 -8.86 -4.39 12.33
N PHE A 4 -9.92 -5.07 11.89
CA PHE A 4 -10.81 -4.60 10.81
C PHE A 4 -11.58 -3.33 11.20
N LEU A 5 -11.81 -3.13 12.51
CA LEU A 5 -12.43 -1.92 13.06
C LEU A 5 -11.48 -0.70 13.01
N ASP A 6 -10.16 -0.90 13.00
CA ASP A 6 -9.18 0.19 12.94
C ASP A 6 -9.07 0.80 11.52
N PHE A 7 -9.49 0.06 10.47
CA PHE A 7 -9.54 0.55 9.09
C PHE A 7 -10.78 1.41 8.80
N ILE A 8 -11.95 1.04 9.36
CA ILE A 8 -13.22 1.73 9.11
C ILE A 8 -13.43 2.94 10.05
N LEU A 9 -12.91 2.87 11.28
CA LEU A 9 -13.02 3.97 12.23
C LEU A 9 -11.80 4.88 12.11
N GLY A 10 -11.83 5.78 11.13
CA GLY A 10 -11.01 6.99 11.14
C GLY A 10 -11.13 7.69 12.49
N ARG A 11 -10.18 7.43 13.39
CA ARG A 11 -10.13 8.07 14.70
C ARG A 11 -9.73 9.52 14.47
N ASN A 12 -10.76 10.37 14.38
CA ASN A 12 -10.69 11.77 14.79
C ASN A 12 -10.11 11.84 16.21
N LYS A 13 -8.79 11.98 16.32
CA LYS A 13 -8.14 12.40 17.56
C LYS A 13 -8.20 13.93 17.58
N LYS A 14 -9.04 14.43 18.50
CA LYS A 14 -9.21 15.83 18.86
C LYS A 14 -7.88 16.59 18.88
N ASN A 15 -7.87 17.75 18.23
CA ASN A 15 -6.88 18.81 18.38
C ASN A 15 -6.57 19.05 19.86
N ASN A 16 -5.38 18.64 20.29
CA ASN A 16 -4.70 19.25 21.43
C ASN A 16 -3.58 20.10 20.85
N LYS A 17 -3.77 21.42 20.87
CA LYS A 17 -2.69 22.40 20.74
C LYS A 17 -1.65 22.08 21.82
N ARG A 18 -0.53 21.48 21.43
CA ARG A 18 0.74 21.66 22.11
C ARG A 18 1.67 22.37 21.14
N GLN A 19 2.13 23.53 21.60
CA GLN A 19 3.14 24.35 20.95
C GLN A 19 4.40 23.53 20.67
N GLY A 20 5.10 23.96 19.62
CA GLY A 20 6.12 23.18 18.94
C GLY A 20 7.29 22.77 19.83
N GLU A 21 7.70 21.54 19.61
CA GLU A 21 9.06 21.08 19.73
C GLU A 21 9.24 20.08 18.60
N SER A 22 10.17 20.38 17.70
CA SER A 22 10.60 19.50 16.62
C SER A 22 11.01 18.16 17.23
N SER A 23 10.24 17.10 16.97
CA SER A 23 10.66 15.74 17.28
C SER A 23 11.76 15.33 16.31
N VAL A 24 12.95 15.88 16.52
CA VAL A 24 14.18 15.41 15.88
C VAL A 24 14.45 14.03 16.45
N SER A 25 14.33 13.02 15.59
CA SER A 25 14.54 11.64 15.97
C SER A 25 16.00 11.43 16.36
N VAL A 26 16.24 10.90 17.55
CA VAL A 26 17.57 10.66 18.13
C VAL A 26 18.42 9.66 17.28
N GLY A 27 17.82 8.99 16.29
CA GLY A 27 18.49 7.96 15.48
C GLY A 27 19.33 8.49 14.31
N GLN A 28 18.80 9.40 13.49
CA GLN A 28 19.47 9.80 12.24
C GLN A 28 20.69 10.69 12.51
N ASP A 29 20.57 11.59 13.48
CA ASP A 29 21.65 12.51 13.86
C ASP A 29 22.83 11.75 14.48
N HIS A 30 22.56 10.66 15.21
CA HIS A 30 23.59 9.81 15.76
C HIS A 30 24.47 9.15 14.70
N TYR A 31 23.89 8.62 13.62
CA TYR A 31 24.65 7.98 12.53
C TYR A 31 25.45 8.98 11.72
N ILE A 32 24.93 10.19 11.56
CA ILE A 32 25.62 11.29 10.87
C ILE A 32 26.81 11.74 11.69
N GLU A 33 26.62 12.00 12.99
CA GLU A 33 27.73 12.33 13.89
C GLU A 33 28.79 11.22 13.93
N LEU A 34 28.36 9.96 13.89
CA LEU A 34 29.28 8.82 13.86
C LEU A 34 30.08 8.77 12.55
N ALA A 35 29.48 9.10 11.41
CA ALA A 35 30.20 9.20 10.14
C ALA A 35 31.24 10.34 10.17
N GLU A 36 30.87 11.52 10.68
CA GLU A 36 31.76 12.69 10.78
C GLU A 36 32.96 12.42 11.69
N ARG A 37 32.76 11.71 12.81
CA ARG A 37 33.84 11.37 13.77
C ARG A 37 34.79 10.29 13.27
N ASN A 38 34.44 9.56 12.22
CA ASN A 38 35.19 8.42 11.69
C ASN A 38 35.53 8.61 10.21
N SER A 39 35.83 9.85 9.79
CA SER A 39 36.09 10.22 8.39
C SER A 39 37.31 9.52 7.76
N ASP A 40 38.15 8.88 8.57
CA ASP A 40 39.29 8.07 8.13
C ASP A 40 38.88 6.69 7.58
N ILE A 41 37.72 6.17 8.02
CA ILE A 41 37.18 4.87 7.64
C ILE A 41 35.79 4.92 7.00
N VAL A 42 35.07 6.05 7.10
CA VAL A 42 33.74 6.29 6.55
C VAL A 42 33.82 7.32 5.40
N GLU A 43 33.17 7.02 4.28
CA GLU A 43 33.13 7.87 3.08
C GLU A 43 31.95 8.85 3.06
N GLY A 44 30.99 8.65 3.96
CA GLY A 44 29.76 9.42 4.11
C GLY A 44 28.66 8.60 4.74
N ILE A 45 27.40 8.96 4.46
CA ILE A 45 26.22 8.20 4.87
C ILE A 45 25.52 7.65 3.63
N MET A 46 25.12 6.39 3.68
CA MET A 46 24.42 5.67 2.63
C MET A 46 22.97 5.44 3.03
N PHE A 47 22.04 5.67 2.10
CA PHE A 47 20.64 5.36 2.29
C PHE A 47 20.38 3.87 2.11
N SER A 48 19.64 3.29 3.05
CA SER A 48 19.09 1.93 2.98
C SER A 48 17.57 2.04 3.14
N PRO A 49 16.78 1.80 2.08
CA PRO A 49 15.33 1.85 2.18
C PRO A 49 14.82 0.70 3.04
N VAL A 50 13.60 0.87 3.54
CA VAL A 50 12.83 -0.26 4.06
C VAL A 50 12.35 -1.08 2.86
N PHE A 51 12.72 -2.36 2.79
CA PHE A 51 12.28 -3.23 1.70
C PHE A 51 10.92 -3.85 2.01
N LEU A 52 9.87 -3.07 1.70
CA LEU A 52 8.46 -3.46 1.75
C LEU A 52 7.78 -2.97 0.48
N ILE A 53 6.74 -3.66 0.01
CA ILE A 53 5.99 -3.31 -1.20
C ILE A 53 5.31 -1.93 -1.06
N GLY A 54 4.97 -1.55 0.17
CA GLY A 54 4.42 -0.23 0.52
C GLY A 54 5.44 0.91 0.40
N THR A 55 6.75 0.64 0.45
CA THR A 55 7.79 1.66 0.40
C THR A 55 7.75 2.45 -0.92
N PRO A 56 7.79 3.79 -0.90
CA PRO A 56 7.77 4.62 -2.10
C PRO A 56 8.85 4.22 -3.12
N VAL A 57 8.54 4.35 -4.42
CA VAL A 57 9.44 3.94 -5.51
C VAL A 57 10.73 4.77 -5.49
N GLU A 58 10.63 6.05 -5.14
CA GLU A 58 11.73 6.99 -5.05
C GLU A 58 12.72 6.56 -3.96
N ALA A 59 12.20 6.11 -2.81
CA ALA A 59 13.03 5.59 -1.73
C ALA A 59 13.70 4.27 -2.12
N LEU A 60 12.97 3.34 -2.75
CA LEU A 60 13.56 2.08 -3.23
C LEU A 60 14.68 2.32 -4.25
N LYS A 61 14.48 3.28 -5.18
CA LYS A 61 15.48 3.67 -6.18
C LYS A 61 16.68 4.42 -5.60
N ALA A 62 16.54 5.02 -4.42
CA ALA A 62 17.62 5.68 -3.71
C ALA A 62 18.50 4.71 -2.90
N ASP A 63 18.26 3.40 -2.97
CA ASP A 63 19.13 2.41 -2.34
C ASP A 63 20.61 2.63 -2.73
N GLY A 64 21.46 2.68 -1.71
CA GLY A 64 22.90 2.86 -1.92
C GLY A 64 23.31 4.31 -2.22
N LEU A 65 22.39 5.28 -2.25
CA LEU A 65 22.73 6.70 -2.39
C LEU A 65 23.64 7.12 -1.25
N VAL A 66 24.83 7.63 -1.59
CA VAL A 66 25.80 8.14 -0.61
C VAL A 66 25.83 9.66 -0.66
N VAL A 67 25.74 10.30 0.50
CA VAL A 67 25.99 11.74 0.66
C VAL A 67 27.06 11.99 1.70
N LYS A 68 27.76 13.11 1.58
CA LYS A 68 28.85 13.46 2.51
C LYS A 68 28.32 14.08 3.80
N ASN A 69 27.28 14.93 3.69
CA ASN A 69 26.76 15.69 4.82
C ASN A 69 25.23 15.59 4.91
N LYS A 70 24.69 15.85 6.10
CA LYS A 70 23.24 15.90 6.33
C LYS A 70 22.51 16.90 5.43
N SER A 71 23.15 18.03 5.14
CA SER A 71 22.59 19.09 4.27
C SER A 71 22.33 18.61 2.84
N ASP A 72 23.01 17.54 2.42
CA ASP A 72 22.94 17.01 1.06
C ASP A 72 21.85 15.93 0.93
N ILE A 73 21.20 15.54 2.03
CA ILE A 73 20.11 14.56 2.02
C ILE A 73 18.89 15.16 1.29
N PRO A 74 18.36 14.50 0.24
CA PRO A 74 17.14 14.93 -0.42
C PRO A 74 15.96 14.97 0.56
N GLY A 75 15.19 16.06 0.55
CA GLY A 75 14.10 16.27 1.52
C GLY A 75 13.07 15.13 1.58
N HIS A 76 12.80 14.47 0.44
CA HIS A 76 11.88 13.34 0.36
C HIS A 76 12.41 12.04 0.98
N LEU A 77 13.70 11.98 1.36
CA LEU A 77 14.36 10.85 2.04
C LEU A 77 14.70 11.17 3.50
N LEU A 78 14.20 12.29 4.03
CA LEU A 78 14.34 12.63 5.45
C LEU A 78 13.33 11.86 6.33
N ASP A 79 12.26 11.33 5.75
CA ASP A 79 11.30 10.51 6.49
C ASP A 79 11.86 9.10 6.73
N MET A 80 12.11 8.77 8.00
CA MET A 80 12.61 7.47 8.41
C MET A 80 11.61 6.32 8.21
N SER A 81 10.34 6.62 7.89
CA SER A 81 9.35 5.57 7.57
C SER A 81 9.74 4.78 6.32
N SER A 82 10.48 5.40 5.40
CA SER A 82 10.82 4.85 4.08
C SER A 82 12.24 4.27 4.02
N GLY A 83 13.07 4.50 5.03
CA GLY A 83 14.46 4.05 5.06
C GLY A 83 15.27 4.65 6.19
N THR A 84 16.54 4.29 6.24
CA THR A 84 17.49 4.81 7.22
C THR A 84 18.81 5.17 6.55
N TRP A 85 19.50 6.15 7.12
CA TRP A 85 20.83 6.58 6.69
C TRP A 85 21.87 5.94 7.61
N LEU A 86 22.80 5.20 7.02
CA LEU A 86 23.82 4.43 7.73
C LEU A 86 25.22 4.88 7.31
N PRO A 87 26.23 4.85 8.19
CA PRO A 87 27.60 5.15 7.80
C PRO A 87 28.09 4.23 6.68
N LYS A 88 28.61 4.80 5.59
CA LYS A 88 29.22 4.06 4.49
C LYS A 88 30.70 3.83 4.79
N VAL A 89 31.00 2.64 5.31
CA VAL A 89 32.39 2.22 5.52
C VAL A 89 33.09 2.05 4.17
N ASN A 90 34.33 2.54 4.08
CA ASN A 90 35.20 2.40 2.92
C ASN A 90 35.34 0.92 2.55
N ASP A 91 35.30 0.62 1.25
CA ASP A 91 35.32 -0.76 0.76
C ASP A 91 36.57 -1.54 1.21
N LYS A 92 37.71 -0.87 1.46
CA LYS A 92 38.92 -1.50 2.02
C LYS A 92 38.74 -2.09 3.44
N TYR A 93 37.72 -1.64 4.16
CA TYR A 93 37.38 -2.08 5.51
C TYR A 93 36.05 -2.86 5.57
N ARG A 94 35.43 -3.14 4.42
CA ARG A 94 34.15 -3.84 4.36
C ARG A 94 34.31 -5.31 4.75
N LEU A 95 33.57 -5.73 5.78
CA LEU A 95 33.51 -7.13 6.21
C LEU A 95 32.25 -7.79 5.62
N GLY A 96 32.41 -8.77 4.74
CA GLY A 96 31.32 -9.58 4.16
C GLY A 96 30.97 -9.28 2.69
N GLY A 97 30.53 -10.31 1.97
CA GLY A 97 30.13 -10.24 0.55
C GLY A 97 28.86 -9.42 0.34
N ALA A 98 28.78 -8.71 -0.79
CA ALA A 98 27.85 -7.60 -1.03
C ALA A 98 26.37 -7.98 -1.24
N ASP A 99 26.00 -9.26 -1.14
CA ASP A 99 24.84 -9.77 -1.87
C ASP A 99 23.65 -10.19 -0.98
N LEU A 100 23.74 -10.05 0.34
CA LEU A 100 22.75 -10.62 1.26
C LEU A 100 22.21 -9.61 2.28
N VAL A 101 21.06 -8.99 1.97
CA VAL A 101 19.82 -8.84 2.76
C VAL A 101 18.87 -7.96 1.92
N GLY A 102 17.57 -8.18 1.85
CA GLY A 102 16.68 -9.01 2.65
C GLY A 102 15.35 -8.27 2.70
N ALA A 103 14.56 -8.42 1.64
CA ALA A 103 13.24 -7.83 1.64
C ALA A 103 12.41 -8.38 2.79
N SER A 104 11.84 -7.50 3.60
CA SER A 104 11.16 -7.89 4.84
C SER A 104 9.89 -8.69 4.55
N ASP A 105 9.26 -8.43 3.42
CA ASP A 105 8.07 -9.13 2.92
C ASP A 105 8.38 -10.13 1.79
N ALA A 106 9.64 -10.27 1.39
CA ALA A 106 10.09 -11.25 0.40
C ALA A 106 11.44 -11.86 0.81
N TYR A 107 11.42 -12.60 1.91
CA TYR A 107 12.63 -13.18 2.50
C TYR A 107 13.44 -14.00 1.49
N GLY A 108 14.74 -13.74 1.40
CA GLY A 108 15.64 -14.38 0.44
C GLY A 108 15.73 -13.70 -0.93
N ALA A 109 14.95 -12.65 -1.19
CA ALA A 109 15.10 -11.83 -2.39
C ALA A 109 16.41 -11.05 -2.39
N LYS A 110 17.08 -11.06 -3.55
CA LYS A 110 18.19 -10.14 -3.79
C LYS A 110 17.65 -8.74 -3.91
N ARG A 111 18.40 -7.79 -3.36
CA ARG A 111 17.99 -6.39 -3.30
C ARG A 111 17.65 -5.79 -4.66
N VAL A 112 18.56 -5.95 -5.63
CA VAL A 112 18.39 -5.40 -6.99
C VAL A 112 17.15 -5.99 -7.67
N GLU A 113 16.97 -7.31 -7.56
CA GLU A 113 15.83 -8.01 -8.15
C GLU A 113 14.51 -7.61 -7.46
N TYR A 114 14.51 -7.39 -6.15
CA TYR A 114 13.34 -6.88 -5.43
C TYR A 114 12.96 -5.46 -5.87
N ILE A 115 13.94 -4.55 -5.96
CA ILE A 115 13.71 -3.19 -6.43
C ILE A 115 13.15 -3.23 -7.85
N GLU A 116 13.73 -4.04 -8.74
CA GLU A 116 13.26 -4.22 -10.12
C GLU A 116 11.80 -4.68 -10.15
N TYR A 117 11.47 -5.75 -9.41
CA TYR A 117 10.12 -6.30 -9.38
C TYR A 117 9.10 -5.30 -8.81
N VAL A 118 9.35 -4.78 -7.60
CA VAL A 118 8.39 -3.89 -6.91
C VAL A 118 8.22 -2.57 -7.66
N CYS A 119 9.30 -1.97 -8.15
CA CYS A 119 9.18 -0.75 -8.95
C CYS A 119 8.47 -1.01 -10.28
N GLY A 120 8.70 -2.17 -10.91
CA GLY A 120 8.02 -2.56 -12.14
C GLY A 120 6.51 -2.66 -11.97
N ILE A 121 6.04 -3.45 -10.99
CA ILE A 121 4.60 -3.62 -10.76
C ILE A 121 3.94 -2.32 -10.24
N LYS A 122 4.64 -1.51 -9.44
CA LYS A 122 4.12 -0.20 -8.98
C LYS A 122 4.04 0.80 -10.13
N GLY A 123 4.96 0.74 -11.08
CA GLY A 123 4.90 1.53 -12.31
C GLY A 123 3.66 1.23 -13.13
N LEU A 124 3.31 -0.06 -13.27
CA LEU A 124 2.07 -0.48 -13.92
C LEU A 124 0.84 -0.05 -13.11
N PHE A 125 0.85 -0.25 -11.80
CA PHE A 125 -0.24 0.08 -10.89
C PHE A 125 -0.57 1.59 -10.87
N ASN A 126 0.45 2.44 -10.96
CA ASN A 126 0.31 3.90 -10.97
C ASN A 126 0.14 4.48 -12.38
N SER A 127 0.02 3.64 -13.42
CA SER A 127 -0.18 4.12 -14.79
C SER A 127 -1.61 4.68 -14.99
N ASN A 128 -1.80 5.47 -16.04
CA ASN A 128 -3.08 6.13 -16.35
C ASN A 128 -4.08 5.24 -17.11
N ILE A 129 -3.96 3.92 -17.00
CA ILE A 129 -4.90 2.96 -17.61
C ILE A 129 -5.94 2.51 -16.58
N ASN A 130 -7.00 1.82 -17.03
CA ASN A 130 -8.05 1.34 -16.12
C ASN A 130 -7.55 0.20 -15.21
N ILE A 131 -8.24 0.00 -14.08
CA ILE A 131 -7.82 -0.96 -13.04
C ILE A 131 -7.80 -2.43 -13.49
N LEU A 132 -8.65 -2.81 -14.44
CA LEU A 132 -8.71 -4.19 -14.95
C LEU A 132 -7.49 -4.48 -15.84
N GLU A 133 -7.13 -3.53 -16.70
CA GLU A 133 -5.92 -3.62 -17.51
C GLU A 133 -4.64 -3.58 -16.66
N LYS A 134 -4.61 -2.74 -15.61
CA LYS A 134 -3.54 -2.77 -14.59
C LYS A 134 -3.38 -4.18 -14.00
N ALA A 135 -4.48 -4.80 -13.59
CA ALA A 135 -4.46 -6.13 -13.00
C ALA A 135 -3.90 -7.18 -13.98
N GLU A 136 -4.34 -7.17 -15.23
CA GLU A 136 -3.83 -8.09 -16.26
C GLU A 136 -2.32 -7.92 -16.50
N LEU A 137 -1.85 -6.68 -16.65
CA LEU A 137 -0.42 -6.40 -16.87
C LEU A 137 0.45 -6.80 -15.68
N ILE A 138 -0.04 -6.59 -14.46
CA ILE A 138 0.68 -6.93 -13.23
C ILE A 138 0.74 -8.45 -13.06
N GLU A 139 -0.37 -9.17 -13.26
CA GLU A 139 -0.37 -10.64 -13.21
C GLU A 139 0.55 -11.23 -14.30
N GLY A 140 0.57 -10.62 -15.48
CA GLY A 140 1.45 -10.99 -16.59
C GLY A 140 2.92 -10.56 -16.42
N PHE A 141 3.28 -9.78 -15.39
CA PHE A 141 4.63 -9.22 -15.24
C PHE A 141 5.70 -10.31 -15.17
N THR A 142 5.47 -11.36 -14.37
CA THR A 142 6.44 -12.46 -14.22
C THR A 142 6.52 -13.40 -15.42
N VAL A 143 5.57 -13.33 -16.36
CA VAL A 143 5.69 -14.03 -17.65
C VAL A 143 6.78 -13.37 -18.50
N LYS A 144 6.86 -12.04 -18.47
CA LYS A 144 7.89 -11.24 -19.15
C LYS A 144 9.22 -11.24 -18.39
N HIS A 145 9.17 -11.38 -17.06
CA HIS A 145 10.36 -11.43 -16.19
C HIS A 145 10.39 -12.72 -15.34
N PRO A 146 10.61 -13.91 -15.94
CA PRO A 146 10.53 -15.19 -15.22
C PRO A 146 11.47 -15.31 -14.03
N HIS A 147 12.64 -14.67 -14.11
CA HIS A 147 13.64 -14.68 -13.05
C HIS A 147 13.18 -13.94 -11.78
N LEU A 148 12.17 -13.06 -11.86
CA LEU A 148 11.60 -12.35 -10.71
C LEU A 148 10.40 -13.07 -10.09
N LYS A 149 9.93 -14.19 -10.68
CA LYS A 149 8.73 -14.91 -10.23
C LYS A 149 8.80 -15.35 -8.77
N TYR A 150 9.99 -15.69 -8.29
CA TYR A 150 10.17 -16.13 -6.91
C TYR A 150 9.89 -15.01 -5.89
N ILE A 151 10.07 -13.74 -6.27
CA ILE A 151 9.76 -12.57 -5.44
C ILE A 151 8.24 -12.44 -5.30
N GLN A 152 7.49 -12.56 -6.39
CA GLN A 152 6.03 -12.61 -6.35
C GLN A 152 5.55 -13.72 -5.41
N SER A 153 6.09 -14.93 -5.55
CA SER A 153 5.75 -16.06 -4.67
C SER A 153 6.05 -15.77 -3.19
N ALA A 154 7.18 -15.11 -2.90
CA ALA A 154 7.55 -14.73 -1.53
C ALA A 154 6.60 -13.67 -0.94
N LEU A 155 6.25 -12.65 -1.73
CA LEU A 155 5.26 -11.63 -1.36
C LEU A 155 3.88 -12.24 -1.09
N MET A 156 3.41 -13.13 -1.98
CA MET A 156 2.12 -13.81 -1.81
C MET A 156 2.11 -14.73 -0.58
N LYS A 157 3.25 -15.31 -0.21
CA LYS A 157 3.39 -16.09 1.03
C LYS A 157 3.36 -15.20 2.27
N TYR A 158 3.96 -14.01 2.20
CA TYR A 158 3.95 -13.06 3.32
C TYR A 158 2.58 -12.41 3.52
N TYR A 159 1.91 -12.07 2.42
CA TYR A 159 0.55 -11.54 2.38
C TYR A 159 -0.47 -12.64 2.06
N ASP A 160 -0.44 -13.72 2.84
CA ASP A 160 -1.24 -14.94 2.63
C ASP A 160 -2.76 -14.73 2.64
N ASN A 161 -3.20 -13.59 3.18
CA ASN A 161 -4.60 -13.17 3.23
C ASN A 161 -5.06 -12.42 1.96
N CYS A 162 -4.16 -12.17 1.01
CA CYS A 162 -4.48 -11.54 -0.27
C CYS A 162 -4.53 -12.62 -1.37
N PRO A 163 -5.60 -12.69 -2.17
CA PRO A 163 -5.72 -13.71 -3.22
C PRO A 163 -4.84 -13.43 -4.45
N SER A 164 -4.37 -12.19 -4.62
CA SER A 164 -3.54 -11.79 -5.76
C SER A 164 -2.55 -10.68 -5.40
N ILE A 165 -1.54 -10.46 -6.25
CA ILE A 165 -0.58 -9.36 -6.04
C ILE A 165 -1.27 -8.01 -6.22
N MET A 166 -2.30 -7.94 -7.07
CA MET A 166 -3.13 -6.74 -7.24
C MET A 166 -3.81 -6.35 -5.93
N GLU A 167 -4.33 -7.32 -5.18
CA GLU A 167 -4.93 -7.10 -3.86
C GLU A 167 -3.91 -6.61 -2.82
N VAL A 168 -2.68 -7.11 -2.88
CA VAL A 168 -1.58 -6.59 -2.05
C VAL A 168 -1.32 -5.12 -2.38
N LEU A 169 -1.28 -4.74 -3.65
CA LEU A 169 -1.03 -3.35 -4.07
C LEU A 169 -2.16 -2.42 -3.65
N ILE A 170 -3.42 -2.79 -3.87
CA ILE A 170 -4.58 -2.02 -3.40
C ILE A 170 -4.49 -1.78 -1.89
N TRP A 171 -4.10 -2.80 -1.13
CA TRP A 171 -4.01 -2.70 0.33
C TRP A 171 -2.79 -1.90 0.83
N LYS A 172 -1.61 -2.12 0.24
CA LYS A 172 -0.34 -1.60 0.76
C LYS A 172 0.12 -0.30 0.12
N VAL A 173 -0.27 -0.06 -1.13
CA VAL A 173 0.07 1.15 -1.88
C VAL A 173 -1.10 2.12 -1.86
N GLY A 174 -2.33 1.59 -1.85
CA GLY A 174 -3.56 2.39 -1.89
C GLY A 174 -4.07 2.56 -3.31
N CYS A 175 -5.38 2.68 -3.46
CA CYS A 175 -6.06 2.78 -4.74
C CYS A 175 -7.28 3.69 -4.58
N ASP A 176 -7.70 4.34 -5.66
CA ASP A 176 -8.91 5.14 -5.65
C ASP A 176 -10.14 4.26 -5.40
N ARG A 177 -11.12 4.82 -4.68
CA ARG A 177 -12.32 4.07 -4.26
C ARG A 177 -13.10 3.51 -5.45
N ALA A 178 -13.18 4.28 -6.55
CA ALA A 178 -13.82 3.87 -7.79
C ALA A 178 -13.13 2.65 -8.43
N ASP A 179 -11.80 2.66 -8.50
CA ASP A 179 -11.01 1.54 -9.02
C ASP A 179 -11.22 0.27 -8.17
N VAL A 180 -11.31 0.40 -6.84
CA VAL A 180 -11.63 -0.74 -5.96
C VAL A 180 -13.02 -1.32 -6.26
N PHE A 181 -14.01 -0.47 -6.55
CA PHE A 181 -15.35 -0.91 -6.92
C PHE A 181 -15.37 -1.66 -8.25
N ILE A 182 -14.66 -1.15 -9.26
CA ILE A 182 -14.55 -1.79 -10.57
C ILE A 182 -13.82 -3.13 -10.43
N PHE A 183 -12.67 -3.16 -9.76
CA PHE A 183 -11.86 -4.37 -9.59
C PHE A 183 -12.60 -5.49 -8.85
N ARG A 184 -13.43 -5.14 -7.86
CA ARG A 184 -14.18 -6.11 -7.05
C ARG A 184 -15.67 -6.19 -7.41
N ARG A 185 -16.07 -5.69 -8.58
CA ARG A 185 -17.47 -5.56 -9.01
C ARG A 185 -18.31 -6.82 -8.77
N HIS A 186 -17.74 -7.97 -9.12
CA HIS A 186 -18.41 -9.28 -9.05
C HIS A 186 -17.92 -10.15 -7.87
N GLN A 187 -17.07 -9.62 -6.99
CA GLN A 187 -16.52 -10.39 -5.88
C GLN A 187 -17.43 -10.31 -4.65
N GLU A 188 -17.68 -11.46 -4.03
CA GLU A 188 -18.46 -11.55 -2.80
C GLU A 188 -17.64 -11.16 -1.56
N GLY A 189 -18.32 -10.79 -0.47
CA GLY A 189 -17.68 -10.56 0.83
C GLY A 189 -17.02 -9.18 1.01
N PHE A 190 -17.21 -8.28 0.04
CA PHE A 190 -16.64 -6.91 0.06
C PHE A 190 -17.65 -5.80 0.37
N LEU A 191 -18.93 -6.14 0.58
CA LEU A 191 -19.98 -5.16 0.87
C LEU A 191 -19.70 -4.34 2.13
N ARG A 192 -19.03 -4.92 3.13
CA ARG A 192 -18.59 -4.21 4.36
C ARG A 192 -17.66 -3.02 4.15
N THR A 193 -17.10 -2.85 2.96
CA THR A 193 -16.24 -1.69 2.67
C THR A 193 -17.07 -0.43 2.32
N LEU A 194 -18.36 -0.59 2.03
CA LEU A 194 -19.29 0.51 1.81
C LEU A 194 -19.64 1.19 3.14
N ASP A 195 -19.66 2.53 3.18
CA ASP A 195 -20.06 3.26 4.38
C ASP A 195 -21.51 2.89 4.77
N GLY A 196 -21.71 2.63 6.07
CA GLY A 196 -22.98 2.17 6.62
C GLY A 196 -23.21 0.66 6.59
N VAL A 197 -22.40 -0.12 5.87
CA VAL A 197 -22.53 -1.59 5.83
C VAL A 197 -21.65 -2.24 6.90
N ASN A 198 -22.23 -2.52 8.07
CA ASN A 198 -21.59 -3.34 9.09
C ASN A 198 -21.90 -4.84 8.91
N VAL A 199 -21.33 -5.70 9.76
CA VAL A 199 -21.53 -7.17 9.69
C VAL A 199 -23.01 -7.60 9.69
N LYS A 200 -23.88 -6.91 10.45
CA LYS A 200 -25.31 -7.24 10.48
C LYS A 200 -26.02 -6.81 9.20
N VAL A 201 -25.69 -5.62 8.70
CA VAL A 201 -26.26 -5.09 7.45
C VAL A 201 -25.83 -5.93 6.26
N GLU A 202 -24.55 -6.33 6.20
CA GLU A 202 -24.04 -7.26 5.18
C GLU A 202 -24.78 -8.60 5.22
N ALA A 203 -24.96 -9.19 6.40
CA ALA A 203 -25.72 -10.43 6.52
C ALA A 203 -27.18 -10.29 6.07
N ALA A 204 -27.81 -9.15 6.34
CA ALA A 204 -29.17 -8.86 5.88
C ALA A 204 -29.23 -8.69 4.34
N LEU A 205 -28.28 -7.97 3.75
CA LEU A 205 -28.15 -7.84 2.29
C LEU A 205 -27.95 -9.20 1.61
N ILE A 206 -27.08 -10.04 2.16
CA ILE A 206 -26.83 -11.41 1.66
C ILE A 206 -28.10 -12.25 1.71
N LYS A 207 -28.90 -12.14 2.79
CA LYS A 207 -30.18 -12.84 2.92
C LYS A 207 -31.19 -12.41 1.84
N GLU A 208 -31.14 -11.15 1.43
CA GLU A 208 -31.95 -10.60 0.33
C GLU A 208 -31.33 -10.85 -1.06
N GLY A 209 -30.25 -11.63 -1.15
CA GLY A 209 -29.61 -12.01 -2.42
C GLY A 209 -28.60 -10.98 -2.96
N VAL A 210 -28.25 -9.96 -2.17
CA VAL A 210 -27.25 -8.95 -2.55
C VAL A 210 -25.89 -9.37 -2.03
N LEU A 211 -25.06 -9.94 -2.91
CA LEU A 211 -23.76 -10.53 -2.56
C LEU A 211 -22.56 -9.69 -2.99
N THR A 212 -22.73 -8.85 -4.02
CA THR A 212 -21.66 -8.13 -4.72
C THR A 212 -21.98 -6.65 -4.89
N TYR A 213 -21.00 -5.83 -5.26
CA TYR A 213 -21.24 -4.42 -5.58
C TYR A 213 -22.19 -4.24 -6.76
N GLU A 214 -22.11 -5.12 -7.76
CA GLU A 214 -23.06 -5.11 -8.87
C GLU A 214 -24.50 -5.36 -8.38
N GLY A 215 -24.69 -6.28 -7.43
CA GLY A 215 -26.00 -6.48 -6.80
C GLY A 215 -26.51 -5.23 -6.08
N MET A 216 -25.62 -4.47 -5.42
CA MET A 216 -25.97 -3.26 -4.69
C MET A 216 -26.54 -2.15 -5.58
N VAL A 217 -26.17 -2.09 -6.86
CA VAL A 217 -26.65 -1.06 -7.79
C VAL A 217 -28.16 -1.08 -7.97
N SER A 218 -28.77 -2.26 -7.89
CA SER A 218 -30.22 -2.42 -8.06
C SER A 218 -31.02 -2.11 -6.79
N VAL A 219 -30.36 -1.90 -5.65
CA VAL A 219 -31.03 -1.70 -4.38
C VAL A 219 -31.52 -0.26 -4.25
N ASN A 220 -32.77 -0.09 -3.81
CA ASN A 220 -33.37 1.21 -3.55
C ASN A 220 -33.43 1.53 -2.05
N TYR A 221 -33.69 2.81 -1.73
CA TYR A 221 -33.72 3.30 -0.35
C TYR A 221 -34.72 2.56 0.55
N GLN A 222 -35.89 2.18 0.03
CA GLN A 222 -36.91 1.47 0.82
C GLN A 222 -36.46 0.05 1.17
N GLN A 223 -35.79 -0.64 0.24
CA GLN A 223 -35.20 -1.95 0.50
C GLN A 223 -34.12 -1.87 1.57
N ILE A 224 -33.23 -0.88 1.51
CA ILE A 224 -32.20 -0.68 2.55
C ILE A 224 -32.83 -0.36 3.91
N LEU A 225 -33.83 0.52 3.95
CA LEU A 225 -34.49 0.92 5.19
C LEU A 225 -35.29 -0.22 5.84
N ALA A 226 -35.75 -1.19 5.04
CA ALA A 226 -36.44 -2.38 5.52
C ALA A 226 -35.49 -3.41 6.17
N LEU A 227 -34.17 -3.29 5.99
CA LEU A 227 -33.20 -4.20 6.59
C LEU A 227 -33.16 -4.02 8.12
N GLU A 228 -33.08 -5.15 8.81
CA GLU A 228 -33.00 -5.16 10.27
C GLU A 228 -31.76 -4.40 10.77
N GLY A 229 -31.97 -3.44 11.68
CA GLY A 229 -30.88 -2.65 12.26
C GLY A 229 -30.39 -1.48 11.41
N VAL A 230 -31.07 -1.16 10.29
CA VAL A 230 -30.77 0.01 9.47
C VAL A 230 -31.72 1.16 9.82
N GLY A 231 -31.15 2.28 10.30
CA GLY A 231 -31.88 3.53 10.47
C GLY A 231 -31.72 4.46 9.27
N LYS A 232 -32.55 5.52 9.20
CA LYS A 232 -32.54 6.51 8.11
C LYS A 232 -31.15 7.02 7.73
N LYS A 233 -30.33 7.44 8.70
CA LYS A 233 -28.97 7.94 8.46
C LYS A 233 -28.03 6.90 7.85
N THR A 234 -28.17 5.63 8.26
CA THR A 234 -27.37 4.54 7.71
C THR A 234 -27.83 4.23 6.28
N ALA A 235 -29.14 4.25 6.03
CA ALA A 235 -29.69 4.08 4.69
C ALA A 235 -29.21 5.20 3.73
N GLU A 236 -29.21 6.46 4.18
CA GLU A 236 -28.68 7.60 3.41
C GLU A 236 -27.21 7.39 3.02
N LYS A 237 -26.35 6.99 3.96
CA LYS A 237 -24.93 6.67 3.69
C LYS A 237 -24.77 5.57 2.64
N ILE A 238 -25.52 4.47 2.79
CA ILE A 238 -25.48 3.37 1.83
C ILE A 238 -25.94 3.84 0.45
N MET A 239 -26.96 4.68 0.37
CA MET A 239 -27.43 5.19 -0.92
C MET A 239 -26.44 6.12 -1.61
N VAL A 240 -25.61 6.87 -0.87
CA VAL A 240 -24.48 7.61 -1.45
C VAL A 240 -23.50 6.65 -2.09
N GLU A 241 -23.16 5.55 -1.42
CA GLU A 241 -22.28 4.52 -1.98
C GLU A 241 -22.89 3.83 -3.20
N VAL A 242 -24.20 3.54 -3.17
CA VAL A 242 -24.93 2.97 -4.33
C VAL A 242 -24.92 3.92 -5.53
N ALA A 243 -25.01 5.24 -5.31
CA ALA A 243 -24.89 6.23 -6.39
C ALA A 243 -23.48 6.21 -6.99
N LEU A 244 -22.43 6.18 -6.15
CA LEU A 244 -21.05 6.05 -6.63
C LEU A 244 -20.83 4.77 -7.43
N LEU A 245 -21.38 3.64 -6.98
CA LEU A 245 -21.32 2.38 -7.72
C LEU A 245 -21.98 2.48 -9.10
N LYS A 246 -23.14 3.15 -9.20
CA LYS A 246 -23.83 3.40 -10.46
C LYS A 246 -22.98 4.21 -11.42
N ASP A 247 -22.38 5.29 -10.93
CA ASP A 247 -21.53 6.16 -11.75
C ASP A 247 -20.33 5.36 -12.27
N CYS A 248 -19.63 4.62 -11.39
CA CYS A 248 -18.48 3.79 -11.77
C CYS A 248 -18.82 2.71 -12.80
N PHE A 249 -20.00 2.08 -12.69
CA PHE A 249 -20.39 0.98 -13.58
C PHE A 249 -21.10 1.44 -14.85
N GLY A 250 -21.68 2.65 -14.84
CA GLY A 250 -22.25 3.31 -16.00
C GLY A 250 -21.16 3.75 -16.99
N GLU A 251 -20.11 4.42 -16.50
CA GLU A 251 -18.97 4.84 -17.31
C GLU A 251 -18.20 3.64 -17.91
N ALA A 252 -18.13 2.52 -17.18
CA ALA A 252 -17.48 1.30 -17.67
C ALA A 252 -18.20 0.62 -18.85
N SER A 253 -19.49 0.92 -19.08
CA SER A 253 -20.27 0.35 -20.19
C SER A 253 -20.15 1.11 -21.51
N GLU A 254 -19.61 2.33 -21.49
CA GLU A 254 -19.40 3.15 -22.69
C GLU A 254 -18.00 2.95 -23.31
N HIS A 255 -17.12 2.20 -22.66
CA HIS A 255 -15.73 1.97 -23.07
C HIS A 255 -15.35 0.49 -23.28
N SER A 256 -16.33 -0.42 -23.21
CA SER A 256 -16.21 -1.85 -23.56
C SER A 256 -16.82 -2.14 -24.92
#